data_AF-A0A7W0R4A1-F1
#
_entry.id   AF-A0A7W0R4A1-F1
#
_cell.length_a   1.000
_cell.length_b   1.000
_cell.length_c   1.000
_cell.angle_alpha   90.00
_cell.angle_beta   90.00
_cell.angle_gamma   90.00
#
_symmetry.space_group_name_H-M   'P 1'
#
loop_
_entity.id
_entity.type
_entity.pdbx_description
1 polymer ?
#
loop_
_entity_poly.entity_id
_entity_poly.type
_entity_poly.pdbx_seq_one_letter_code
_entity_poly.pdbx_strand_id
1 'polypeptide(L)' 'MKVSVSLPPDDVAFLDNYAQTQGYDSRSAVVHKAVSLLRGGELTEAYEDAWETWASSEDGTAWDTVTADGLEN' A
#
# COMPACT_ATOMS: atom_id res chain seq x y z
N MET A 1 18.45 10.89 3.11
CA MET A 1 19.63 10.42 2.35
C MET A 1 19.44 10.78 0.89
N LYS A 2 20.49 11.21 0.17
CA LYS A 2 20.44 11.46 -1.27
C LYS A 2 21.13 10.30 -1.99
N VAL A 3 20.55 9.85 -3.09
CA VAL A 3 21.09 8.78 -3.95
C VAL A 3 21.11 9.26 -5.40
N SER A 4 22.11 8.84 -6.17
CA SER A 4 22.16 9.06 -7.61
C SER A 4 21.70 7.78 -8.30
N VAL A 5 20.79 7.89 -9.25
CA VAL A 5 20.22 6.74 -9.98
C VAL A 5 20.22 7.05 -11.48
N SER A 6 20.47 6.02 -12.28
CA SER A 6 20.34 6.08 -13.73
C SER A 6 19.03 5.42 -14.13
N LEU A 7 18.18 6.15 -14.85
CA LEU A 7 16.89 5.67 -15.34
C LEU A 7 16.78 5.92 -16.85
N PRO A 8 16.11 5.03 -17.61
CA PRO A 8 15.68 5.31 -18.97
C PRO A 8 14.91 6.63 -19.08
N PRO A 9 15.02 7.36 -20.21
CA PRO A 9 14.29 8.60 -20.41
C PRO A 9 12.78 8.47 -20.23
N ASP A 10 12.20 7.35 -20.67
CA ASP A 10 10.76 7.10 -20.57
C ASP A 10 10.30 6.94 -19.11
N ASP A 11 11.12 6.31 -18.26
CA ASP A 11 10.83 6.18 -16.83
C ASP A 11 10.87 7.55 -16.14
N VAL A 12 11.82 8.42 -16.52
CA VAL A 12 11.87 9.79 -16.00
C VAL A 12 10.64 10.59 -16.44
N ALA A 13 10.23 10.46 -17.70
CA ALA A 13 9.04 11.12 -18.23
C ALA A 13 7.76 10.65 -17.52
N PHE A 14 7.67 9.35 -17.22
CA PHE A 14 6.58 8.80 -16.41
C PHE A 14 6.54 9.41 -15.01
N LEU A 15 7.68 9.46 -14.31
CA LEU A 15 7.76 10.03 -12.96
C LEU A 15 7.36 11.51 -12.93
N ASP A 16 7.75 12.27 -13.96
CA ASP A 16 7.35 13.68 -14.11
C ASP A 16 5.86 13.85 -14.31
N ASN A 17 5.28 13.09 -15.24
CA ASN A 17 3.85 13.14 -15.51
C ASN A 17 3.04 12.71 -14.28
N TYR A 18 3.48 11.65 -13.60
CA TYR A 18 2.83 11.18 -12.38
C TYR A 18 2.91 12.22 -11.26
N ALA A 19 4.07 12.88 -11.09
CA ALA A 19 4.21 13.94 -10.10
C ALA A 19 3.24 15.10 -10.38
N GLN A 20 3.16 15.54 -11.64
CA GLN A 20 2.28 16.64 -12.03
C GLN A 20 0.79 16.29 -11.88
N THR A 21 0.38 15.11 -12.35
CA THR A 21 -1.03 14.70 -12.35
C THR A 21 -1.56 14.42 -10.94
N GLN A 22 -0.71 13.94 -10.03
CA GLN A 22 -1.08 13.61 -8.65
C GLN A 22 -0.70 14.69 -7.63
N GLY A 23 -0.11 15.81 -8.07
CA GLY A 23 0.23 16.94 -7.21
C GLY A 23 1.40 16.68 -6.24
N TYR A 24 2.40 15.88 -6.65
CA TYR A 24 3.62 15.69 -5.86
C TYR A 24 4.65 16.80 -6.13
N ASP A 25 5.31 17.26 -5.06
CA ASP A 25 6.29 18.35 -5.11
C ASP A 25 7.62 17.97 -5.80
N SER A 26 7.90 16.68 -6.00
CA SER A 26 9.16 16.23 -6.62
C SER A 26 9.13 14.79 -7.14
N ARG A 27 10.05 14.47 -8.07
CA ARG A 27 10.34 13.09 -8.50
C ARG A 27 10.69 12.18 -7.32
N SER A 28 11.44 12.69 -6.33
CA SER A 28 11.81 11.91 -5.15
C SER A 28 10.60 11.51 -4.30
N ALA A 29 9.54 12.32 -4.27
CA ALA A 29 8.29 11.95 -3.60
C ALA A 29 7.58 10.80 -4.32
N VAL A 30 7.56 10.82 -5.66
CA VAL A 30 7.01 9.72 -6.47
C VAL A 30 7.84 8.45 -6.32
N VAL A 31 9.17 8.55 -6.37
CA VAL A 31 10.06 7.39 -6.13
C VAL A 31 9.86 6.83 -4.72
N HIS A 32 9.69 7.67 -3.70
CA HIS A 32 9.38 7.21 -2.36
C HIS A 32 8.05 6.45 -2.30
N LYS A 33 7.00 6.96 -2.96
CA LYS A 33 5.72 6.25 -3.10
C LYS A 33 5.89 4.90 -3.80
N ALA A 34 6.67 4.83 -4.89
CA ALA A 34 6.96 3.59 -5.59
C ALA A 34 7.66 2.57 -4.67
N VAL A 35 8.65 2.99 -3.87
CA VAL A 35 9.30 2.13 -2.87
C VAL A 35 8.31 1.63 -1.82
N SER A 36 7.38 2.47 -1.34
CA SER A 36 6.33 2.03 -0.43
C SER A 36 5.40 0.99 -1.07
N LEU A 37 5.07 1.15 -2.35
CA LEU A 37 4.25 0.18 -3.09
C LEU A 37 4.98 -1.16 -3.27
N LEU A 38 6.28 -1.15 -3.57
CA LEU A 38 7.10 -2.37 -3.64
C LEU A 38 7.09 -3.13 -2.32
N ARG A 39 7.33 -2.43 -1.19
CA ARG A 39 7.25 -3.03 0.15
C ARG A 39 5.87 -3.56 0.49
N GLY A 40 4.81 -2.85 0.06
CA GLY A 40 3.43 -3.31 0.25
C GLY A 40 3.12 -4.57 -0.55
N GLY A 41 3.60 -4.64 -1.79
CA GLY A 41 3.45 -5.81 -2.66
C GLY A 41 4.07 -7.08 -2.07
N GLU A 42 5.24 -6.95 -1.44
CA GLU A 42 5.91 -8.04 -0.71
C GLU A 42 5.09 -8.58 0.49
N LEU A 43 4.11 -7.84 0.99
CA LEU A 43 3.27 -8.25 2.12
C LEU A 43 1.98 -8.96 1.69
N THR A 44 1.66 -9.01 0.39
CA THR A 44 0.37 -9.49 -0.12
C THR A 44 0.07 -10.92 0.34
N GLU A 45 1.01 -11.85 0.12
CA GLU A 45 0.85 -13.26 0.49
C GLU A 45 0.69 -13.44 2.01
N ALA A 46 1.43 -12.68 2.81
CA ALA A 46 1.31 -12.71 4.27
C ALA A 46 -0.04 -12.16 4.76
N TYR A 47 -0.59 -11.14 4.10
CA TYR A 47 -1.94 -10.65 4.40
C TYR A 47 -3.02 -11.63 3.97
N GLU A 48 -2.87 -12.30 2.82
CA GLU A 48 -3.79 -13.35 2.36
C GLU A 48 -3.84 -14.51 3.35
N ASP A 49 -2.67 -15.04 3.75
CA ASP A 49 -2.57 -16.11 4.75
C ASP A 49 -3.14 -15.69 6.12
N ALA A 50 -2.85 -14.46 6.56
CA ALA A 50 -3.38 -13.93 7.81
C ALA A 50 -4.91 -13.81 7.78
N TRP A 51 -5.50 -13.37 6.66
CA TRP A 51 -6.96 -13.30 6.51
C TRP A 51 -7.61 -14.67 6.45
N GLU A 52 -7.03 -15.65 5.73
CA GLU A 52 -7.54 -17.02 5.68
C GLU A 52 -7.49 -17.68 7.08
N THR A 53 -6.38 -17.50 7.78
CA THR A 53 -6.20 -17.98 9.16
C THR A 53 -7.20 -17.33 10.12
N TRP A 54 -7.40 -16.01 10.01
CA TRP A 54 -8.36 -15.28 10.83
C TRP A 54 -9.80 -15.74 10.57
N ALA A 55 -10.21 -15.83 9.30
CA ALA A 55 -11.56 -16.21 8.91
C ALA A 55 -11.94 -17.65 9.32
N SER A 56 -10.95 -18.54 9.40
CA SER A 56 -11.13 -19.92 9.87
C SER A 56 -10.99 -20.08 11.38
N SER A 57 -10.64 -19.01 12.11
CA SER A 57 -10.43 -19.05 13.56
C SER A 57 -11.71 -18.85 14.37
N GLU A 58 -11.73 -19.43 15.57
CA GLU A 58 -12.78 -19.19 16.57
C GLU A 58 -12.79 -17.73 17.02
N ASP A 59 -11.61 -17.09 17.10
CA ASP A 59 -11.47 -15.67 17.42
C ASP A 59 -12.17 -14.79 16.39
N GLY A 60 -11.99 -15.06 15.08
CA GLY A 60 -12.68 -14.34 14.02
C GLY A 60 -14.20 -14.41 14.16
N THR A 61 -14.72 -15.61 14.44
CA THR A 61 -16.16 -15.81 14.69
C THR A 61 -16.63 -15.06 15.94
N ALA A 62 -15.84 -15.02 17.01
CA ALA A 62 -16.17 -14.30 18.23
C ALA A 62 -16.23 -12.78 18.00
N TRP A 63 -15.27 -12.23 17.25
CA TRP A 63 -15.22 -10.80 16.91
C TRP A 63 -16.35 -10.37 15.97
N ASP A 64 -16.84 -11.26 15.10
CA ASP A 64 -18.00 -10.96 14.23
C ASP A 64 -19.28 -10.63 15.04
N THR A 65 -19.43 -11.22 16.24
CA THR A 65 -20.63 -11.03 17.08
C THR A 65 -20.82 -9.61 17.60
N VAL A 66 -19.73 -8.84 17.70
CA VAL A 66 -19.72 -7.48 18.26
C VAL A 66 -19.63 -6.40 17.17
N THR A 67 -19.71 -6.78 15.89
CA THR A 67 -19.56 -5.85 14.76
C THR A 67 -20.62 -4.74 14.71
N ALA A 68 -21.80 -4.97 15.29
CA ALA A 68 -22.90 -4.01 15.35
C ALA A 68 -23.01 -3.26 16.69
N ASP A 69 -22.12 -3.53 17.64
CA ASP A 69 -22.19 -2.92 18.97
C ASP A 69 -22.05 -1.39 18.87
N GLY A 70 -23.00 -0.66 19.47
CA GLY A 70 -22.99 0.80 19.48
C GLY A 70 -23.49 1.48 18.20
N LEU A 71 -23.90 0.71 17.18
CA LEU A 71 -24.66 1.25 16.06
C LEU A 71 -26.13 1.35 16.48
N GLU A 72 -26.60 2.57 16.76
CA GLU A 72 -28.04 2.84 16.91
C GLU A 72 -28.70 2.68 15.52
N ASN A 73 -29.83 1.94 15.46
CA ASN A 73 -30.64 1.83 14.23
C ASN A 73 -31.17 3.19 13.75
#